data_AF-A0A1I1KVX5-F1
#
_entry.id   AF-A0A1I1KVX5-F1
#
_cell.length_a   1.000
_cell.length_b   1.000
_cell.length_c   1.000
_cell.angle_alpha   90.00
_cell.angle_beta   90.00
_cell.angle_gamma   90.00
#
_symmetry.space_group_name_H-M   'P 1'
#
loop_
_entity.id
_entity.type
_entity.pdbx_description
1 polymer ?
#
loop_
_entity_poly.entity_id
_entity_poly.type
_entity_poly.pdbx_seq_one_letter_code
_entity_poly.pdbx_strand_id
1 'polypeptide(L)'
;MKALLSAAALSLFTLSAQQPRAEQVNLTLKLVDETGKPLAGQAIRVAIGSEADASAPSAGQRLSTDMGGVVRMNAEATIDRRSVSSTSVFTRHPAEHVVIGVELDLIGRRALYRVRLDQTKAGTIGQINAFLAGAGGRFDQPLAFHADTHSWSLPDDPAGLRLTGIGAELKAHNMEGSAETGRTITLTIAKQSFKRR
;
A
#
# COMPACT_ATOMS: atom_id res chain seq x y z
N MET A 1 62.49 30.60 7.52
CA MET A 1 61.37 29.75 7.05
C MET A 1 60.23 29.85 8.06
N LYS A 2 59.13 30.55 7.73
CA LYS A 2 57.89 30.59 8.53
C LYS A 2 56.75 30.20 7.59
N ALA A 3 56.16 29.03 7.86
CA ALA A 3 55.02 28.51 7.11
C ALA A 3 53.76 29.31 7.50
N LEU A 4 53.09 29.89 6.50
CA LEU A 4 51.75 30.44 6.66
C LEU A 4 50.73 29.32 6.41
N LEU A 5 49.91 29.06 7.43
CA LEU A 5 48.81 28.10 7.43
C LEU A 5 47.69 28.61 6.53
N SER A 6 47.35 27.84 5.48
CA SER A 6 46.12 27.99 4.71
C SER A 6 44.91 27.60 5.57
N ALA A 7 44.05 28.57 5.85
CA ALA A 7 42.72 28.32 6.37
C ALA A 7 41.82 27.85 5.22
N ALA A 8 41.66 26.53 5.07
CA ALA A 8 40.64 25.96 4.21
C ALA A 8 39.28 26.06 4.94
N ALA A 9 38.43 26.98 4.48
CA ALA A 9 37.03 27.03 4.88
C ALA A 9 36.30 25.80 4.33
N LEU A 10 36.03 24.82 5.19
CA LEU A 10 35.10 23.73 4.90
C LEU A 10 33.67 24.30 4.86
N SER A 11 33.20 24.64 3.66
CA SER A 11 31.79 24.88 3.41
C SER A 11 31.02 23.56 3.58
N LEU A 12 30.42 23.38 4.75
CA LEU A 12 29.48 22.31 5.04
C LEU A 12 28.22 22.51 4.17
N PHE A 13 28.14 21.79 3.07
CA PHE A 13 26.90 21.61 2.33
C PHE A 13 25.95 20.80 3.19
N THR A 14 25.06 21.47 3.93
CA THR A 14 23.92 20.83 4.58
C THR A 14 22.95 20.38 3.49
N LEU A 15 23.11 19.15 3.00
CA LEU A 15 22.04 18.45 2.28
C LEU A 15 20.83 18.43 3.21
N SER A 16 19.83 19.25 2.89
CA SER A 16 18.55 19.24 3.58
C SER A 16 17.82 17.96 3.19
N ALA A 17 18.12 16.86 3.89
CA ALA A 17 17.33 15.65 3.82
C ALA A 17 15.94 16.00 4.37
N GLN A 18 14.98 16.18 3.47
CA GLN A 18 13.61 16.51 3.83
C GLN A 18 13.02 15.30 4.57
N GLN A 19 12.81 15.45 5.87
CA GLN A 19 12.35 14.36 6.75
C GLN A 19 10.97 13.85 6.32
N PRO A 20 10.69 12.54 6.49
CA PRO A 20 9.34 11.99 6.33
C PRO A 20 8.37 12.77 7.20
N ARG A 21 7.31 13.31 6.60
CA ARG A 21 6.34 14.16 7.29
C ARG A 21 5.01 13.41 7.39
N ALA A 22 4.40 13.47 8.57
CA ALA A 22 3.01 13.06 8.74
C ALA A 22 2.10 14.08 8.04
N GLU A 23 1.26 13.61 7.13
CA GLU A 23 0.29 14.40 6.38
C GLU A 23 -1.12 13.89 6.69
N GLN A 24 -2.09 14.81 6.68
CA GLN A 24 -3.50 14.44 6.82
C GLN A 24 -3.98 13.75 5.54
N VAL A 25 -4.54 12.55 5.68
CA VAL A 25 -5.08 11.73 4.59
C VAL A 25 -6.57 11.53 4.79
N ASN A 26 -7.35 11.88 3.77
CA ASN A 26 -8.78 11.58 3.65
C ASN A 26 -8.94 10.41 2.67
N LEU A 27 -9.25 9.23 3.18
CA LEU A 27 -9.45 8.01 2.41
C LEU A 27 -10.93 7.77 2.14
N THR A 28 -11.27 7.51 0.88
CA THR A 28 -12.53 6.87 0.46
C THR A 28 -12.21 5.52 -0.16
N LEU A 29 -12.62 4.43 0.51
CA LEU A 29 -12.46 3.06 0.05
C LEU A 29 -13.82 2.49 -0.33
N LYS A 30 -13.99 2.01 -1.55
CA LYS A 30 -15.16 1.25 -2.00
C LYS A 30 -14.80 -0.22 -2.16
N LEU A 31 -15.59 -1.10 -1.53
CA LEU A 31 -15.54 -2.53 -1.68
C LEU A 31 -16.71 -3.01 -2.52
N VAL A 32 -16.40 -3.78 -3.56
CA VAL A 32 -17.37 -4.42 -4.44
C VAL A 32 -17.03 -5.91 -4.58
N ASP A 33 -17.98 -6.70 -5.04
CA ASP A 33 -17.72 -8.07 -5.49
C ASP A 33 -17.15 -8.10 -6.92
N GLU A 34 -16.89 -9.30 -7.42
CA GLU A 34 -16.38 -9.53 -8.78
C GLU A 34 -17.31 -9.03 -9.90
N THR A 35 -18.60 -8.85 -9.61
CA THR A 35 -19.61 -8.31 -10.54
C THR A 35 -19.74 -6.79 -10.44
N GLY A 36 -19.03 -6.15 -9.50
CA GLY A 36 -19.11 -4.72 -9.23
C GLY A 36 -20.23 -4.32 -8.27
N LYS A 37 -20.94 -5.28 -7.68
CA LYS A 37 -21.98 -4.98 -6.68
C LYS A 37 -21.32 -4.58 -5.35
N PRO A 38 -21.83 -3.53 -4.67
CA PRO A 38 -21.33 -3.13 -3.36
C PRO A 38 -21.36 -4.25 -2.32
N LEU A 39 -20.27 -4.38 -1.56
CA LEU A 39 -20.18 -5.24 -0.37
C LEU A 39 -20.54 -4.43 0.87
N ALA A 40 -21.83 -4.36 1.20
CA ALA A 40 -22.34 -3.62 2.35
C ALA A 40 -22.15 -4.39 3.68
N GLY A 41 -21.96 -3.65 4.79
CA GLY A 41 -21.87 -4.22 6.14
C GLY A 41 -20.62 -5.07 6.38
N GLN A 42 -19.65 -5.05 5.47
CA GLN A 42 -18.41 -5.81 5.59
C GLN A 42 -17.51 -5.15 6.63
N ALA A 43 -17.26 -5.85 7.74
CA ALA A 43 -16.27 -5.46 8.71
C ALA A 43 -14.87 -5.63 8.12
N ILE A 44 -14.05 -4.58 8.22
CA ILE A 44 -12.67 -4.52 7.72
C ILE A 44 -11.77 -3.79 8.70
N ARG A 45 -10.46 -4.01 8.60
CA ARG A 45 -9.44 -3.16 9.22
C ARG A 45 -8.74 -2.37 8.12
N VAL A 46 -8.59 -1.06 8.32
CA VAL A 46 -7.92 -0.18 7.38
C VAL A 46 -6.76 0.53 8.08
N ALA A 47 -5.55 0.40 7.54
CA ALA A 47 -4.34 1.06 8.03
C ALA A 47 -3.71 1.89 6.90
N ILE A 48 -3.16 3.06 7.21
CA ILE A 48 -2.50 3.94 6.25
C ILE A 48 -1.12 4.29 6.80
N GLY A 49 -0.07 4.21 5.98
CA GLY A 49 1.29 4.58 6.37
C GLY A 49 2.35 3.90 5.52
N SER A 50 3.52 3.64 6.11
CA SER A 50 4.58 2.87 5.47
C SER A 50 4.18 1.39 5.31
N GLU A 51 4.91 0.64 4.48
CA GLU A 51 4.75 -0.83 4.43
C GLU A 51 4.93 -1.45 5.82
N ALA A 52 5.83 -0.88 6.62
CA ALA A 52 6.12 -1.43 7.94
C ALA A 52 4.97 -1.18 8.93
N ASP A 53 4.40 0.01 8.91
CA ASP A 53 3.36 0.39 9.87
C ASP A 53 2.03 -0.28 9.53
N ALA A 54 1.63 -0.25 8.25
CA ALA A 54 0.37 -0.85 7.79
C ALA A 54 0.30 -2.36 8.08
N SER A 55 1.45 -3.03 8.15
CA SER A 55 1.55 -4.48 8.36
C SER A 55 1.48 -4.91 9.82
N ALA A 56 1.59 -3.98 10.77
CA ALA A 56 1.53 -4.32 12.18
C ALA A 56 0.13 -4.88 12.56
N PRO A 57 0.05 -5.86 13.48
CA PRO A 57 -1.20 -6.53 13.85
C PRO A 57 -2.24 -5.57 14.45
N SER A 58 -1.78 -4.53 15.14
CA SER A 58 -2.61 -3.51 15.80
C SER A 58 -2.81 -2.23 14.99
N ALA A 59 -2.21 -2.12 13.80
CA ALA A 59 -2.29 -0.89 13.02
C ALA A 59 -3.72 -0.62 12.49
N GLY A 60 -4.03 0.66 12.29
CA GLY A 60 -5.27 1.07 11.62
C GLY A 60 -6.52 1.03 12.49
N GLN A 61 -7.66 1.14 11.83
CA GLN A 61 -8.99 1.25 12.43
C GLN A 61 -9.91 0.14 11.92
N ARG A 62 -10.75 -0.41 12.80
CA ARG A 62 -11.82 -1.33 12.41
C ARG A 62 -13.04 -0.53 12.00
N LEU A 63 -13.51 -0.75 10.78
CA LEU A 63 -14.59 -0.02 10.14
C LEU A 63 -15.52 -1.03 9.46
N SER A 64 -16.74 -0.60 9.14
CA SER A 64 -17.69 -1.39 8.36
C SER A 64 -18.13 -0.59 7.15
N THR A 65 -18.25 -1.24 6.00
CA THR A 65 -18.75 -0.59 4.78
C THR A 65 -20.22 -0.19 4.93
N ASP A 66 -20.56 0.98 4.39
CA ASP A 66 -21.95 1.45 4.28
C ASP A 66 -22.75 0.64 3.23
N MET A 67 -24.02 1.00 3.02
CA MET A 67 -24.88 0.35 2.00
C MET A 67 -24.33 0.45 0.58
N GLY A 68 -23.49 1.45 0.29
CA GLY A 68 -22.79 1.64 -0.98
C GLY A 68 -21.46 0.88 -1.06
N GLY A 69 -21.12 0.08 -0.05
CA GLY A 69 -19.85 -0.63 0.05
C GLY A 69 -18.69 0.30 0.40
N VAL A 70 -18.96 1.50 0.92
CA VAL A 70 -17.95 2.55 1.10
C VAL A 70 -17.55 2.69 2.56
N VAL A 71 -16.25 2.91 2.79
CA VAL A 71 -15.66 3.38 4.04
C VAL A 71 -14.97 4.71 3.79
N ARG A 72 -15.16 5.65 4.71
CA ARG A 72 -14.46 6.93 4.74
C ARG A 72 -13.65 7.01 6.03
N MET A 73 -12.39 7.40 5.92
CA MET A 73 -11.46 7.45 7.04
C MET A 73 -10.56 8.66 6.90
N ASN A 74 -10.35 9.37 8.00
CA ASN A 74 -9.38 10.46 8.10
C ASN A 74 -8.27 10.02 9.05
N ALA A 75 -7.01 10.15 8.65
CA ALA A 75 -5.87 9.78 9.47
C ALA A 75 -4.63 10.59 9.10
N GLU A 76 -3.73 10.77 10.06
CA GLU A 76 -2.37 11.21 9.77
C GLU A 76 -1.54 10.00 9.34
N ALA A 77 -0.81 10.15 8.23
CA ALA A 77 0.08 9.11 7.74
C ALA A 77 1.37 9.72 7.19
N THR A 78 2.48 9.00 7.37
CA THR A 78 3.75 9.38 6.75
C THR A 78 3.69 9.10 5.26
N ILE A 79 3.93 10.13 4.46
CA ILE A 79 4.08 10.03 3.01
C ILE A 79 5.56 10.02 2.69
N ASP A 80 6.04 8.88 2.19
CA ASP A 80 7.44 8.71 1.85
C ASP A 80 7.72 9.30 0.47
N ARG A 81 8.94 9.79 0.24
CA ARG A 81 9.39 10.18 -1.10
C ARG A 81 10.39 9.16 -1.61
N ARG A 82 10.12 8.60 -2.78
CA ARG A 82 10.99 7.61 -3.42
C ARG A 82 11.16 7.87 -4.90
N SER A 83 12.07 7.12 -5.51
CA SER A 83 12.37 7.21 -6.94
C SER A 83 11.85 5.96 -7.64
N VAL A 84 10.88 6.11 -8.54
CA VAL A 84 10.24 5.01 -9.27
C VAL A 84 10.67 5.01 -10.74
N SER A 85 10.94 3.84 -11.30
CA SER A 85 11.29 3.71 -12.72
C SER A 85 10.01 3.67 -13.57
N SER A 86 9.94 4.54 -14.57
CA SER A 86 8.86 4.53 -15.56
C SER A 86 9.43 3.91 -16.84
N THR A 87 9.09 2.65 -17.12
CA THR A 87 9.33 1.92 -18.39
C THR A 87 10.78 1.72 -18.87
N SER A 88 11.75 2.52 -18.42
CA SER A 88 13.18 2.39 -18.73
C SER A 88 13.98 2.41 -17.43
N VAL A 89 14.91 1.46 -17.28
CA VAL A 89 15.79 1.32 -16.10
C VAL A 89 16.61 2.60 -15.85
N PHE A 90 16.76 3.45 -16.87
CA PHE A 90 17.56 4.67 -16.85
C PHE A 90 16.80 5.93 -16.44
N THR A 91 15.47 5.94 -16.49
CA THR A 91 14.67 7.12 -16.13
C THR A 91 13.86 6.84 -14.87
N ARG A 92 14.27 7.49 -13.78
CA ARG A 92 13.53 7.44 -12.52
C ARG A 92 12.85 8.76 -12.25
N HIS A 93 11.64 8.69 -11.74
CA HIS A 93 10.82 9.84 -11.38
C HIS A 93 10.68 9.92 -9.86
N PRO A 94 10.75 11.12 -9.27
CA PRO A 94 10.34 11.29 -7.90
C PRO A 94 8.85 10.94 -7.77
N ALA A 95 8.52 10.19 -6.74
CA ALA A 95 7.16 9.80 -6.40
C ALA A 95 6.92 9.96 -4.90
N GLU A 96 5.69 10.34 -4.57
CA GLU A 96 5.20 10.33 -3.20
C GLU A 96 4.47 9.01 -2.97
N HIS A 97 4.81 8.33 -1.88
CA HIS A 97 4.52 6.94 -1.66
C HIS A 97 3.74 6.76 -0.36
N VAL A 98 2.67 5.96 -0.43
CA VAL A 98 1.89 5.56 0.73
C VAL A 98 1.33 4.15 0.53
N VAL A 99 1.10 3.47 1.65
CA VAL A 99 0.48 2.14 1.67
C VAL A 99 -0.83 2.22 2.42
N ILE A 100 -1.87 1.66 1.80
CA ILE A 100 -3.16 1.42 2.42
C ILE A 100 -3.31 -0.09 2.61
N GLY A 101 -3.27 -0.53 3.86
CA GLY A 101 -3.57 -1.91 4.23
C GLY A 101 -5.06 -2.10 4.47
N VAL A 102 -5.70 -2.98 3.71
CA VAL A 102 -7.11 -3.36 3.90
C VAL A 102 -7.17 -4.84 4.27
N GLU A 103 -7.65 -5.15 5.46
CA GLU A 103 -7.79 -6.53 5.91
C GLU A 103 -9.10 -7.13 5.42
N LEU A 104 -9.00 -8.23 4.66
CA LEU A 104 -10.14 -8.97 4.11
C LEU A 104 -9.93 -10.48 4.33
N ASP A 105 -11.01 -11.23 4.17
CA ASP A 105 -10.97 -12.69 4.13
C ASP A 105 -10.38 -13.19 2.80
N LEU A 106 -9.38 -14.06 2.92
CA LEU A 106 -8.80 -14.88 1.87
C LEU A 106 -9.04 -16.35 2.26
N ILE A 107 -10.06 -16.98 1.67
CA ILE A 107 -10.37 -18.42 1.85
C ILE A 107 -10.45 -18.86 3.32
N GLY A 108 -11.14 -18.08 4.15
CA GLY A 108 -11.30 -18.37 5.58
C GLY A 108 -10.13 -17.90 6.46
N ARG A 109 -9.13 -17.21 5.87
CA ARG A 109 -7.99 -16.64 6.59
C ARG A 109 -8.00 -15.13 6.47
N ARG A 110 -7.58 -14.44 7.53
CA ARG A 110 -7.37 -12.99 7.49
C ARG A 110 -6.13 -12.69 6.66
N ALA A 111 -6.27 -11.84 5.65
CA ALA A 111 -5.18 -11.35 4.82
C ALA A 111 -5.18 -9.82 4.78
N LEU A 112 -3.99 -9.22 4.78
CA LEU A 112 -3.83 -7.79 4.56
C LEU A 112 -3.54 -7.55 3.08
N TYR A 113 -4.48 -6.88 2.42
CA TYR A 113 -4.31 -6.39 1.06
C TYR A 113 -3.61 -5.03 1.13
N ARG A 114 -2.34 -5.00 0.77
CA ARG A 114 -1.55 -3.77 0.72
C ARG A 114 -1.73 -3.14 -0.65
N VAL A 115 -2.40 -1.99 -0.68
CA VAL A 115 -2.46 -1.11 -1.84
C VAL A 115 -1.33 -0.10 -1.74
N ARG A 116 -0.35 -0.21 -2.61
CA ARG A 116 0.76 0.73 -2.73
C ARG A 116 0.40 1.78 -3.77
N LEU A 117 0.49 3.04 -3.39
CA LEU A 117 0.28 4.17 -4.28
C LEU A 117 1.58 4.94 -4.43
N ASP A 118 1.93 5.26 -5.67
CA ASP A 118 2.99 6.18 -6.03
C ASP A 118 2.40 7.34 -6.83
N GLN A 119 2.37 8.53 -6.27
CA GLN A 119 1.98 9.73 -6.99
C GLN A 119 3.17 10.31 -7.73
N THR A 120 3.06 10.39 -9.05
CA THR A 120 4.05 11.01 -9.93
C THR A 120 3.43 12.21 -10.65
N LYS A 121 4.24 12.95 -11.42
CA LYS A 121 3.73 14.00 -12.32
C LYS A 121 2.78 13.47 -13.40
N ALA A 122 2.88 12.18 -13.75
CA ALA A 122 2.03 11.55 -14.76
C ALA A 122 0.71 11.00 -14.19
N GLY A 123 0.54 11.04 -12.86
CA GLY A 123 -0.61 10.49 -12.16
C GLY A 123 -0.21 9.46 -11.10
N THR A 124 -1.23 8.84 -10.50
CA THR A 124 -1.09 7.82 -9.46
C THR A 124 -0.86 6.44 -10.09
N ILE A 125 0.15 5.73 -9.61
CA ILE A 125 0.39 4.32 -9.92
C ILE A 125 -0.03 3.49 -8.71
N GLY A 126 -0.90 2.50 -8.91
CA GLY A 126 -1.42 1.64 -7.86
C GLY A 126 -1.07 0.17 -8.07
N GLN A 127 -0.67 -0.52 -7.00
CA GLN A 127 -0.49 -1.96 -6.99
C GLN A 127 -1.13 -2.56 -5.74
N ILE A 128 -1.71 -3.75 -5.87
CA ILE A 128 -2.26 -4.52 -4.76
C ILE A 128 -1.57 -5.87 -4.60
N ASN A 129 -1.26 -6.23 -3.37
CA ASN A 129 -0.70 -7.55 -3.00
C ASN A 129 -1.34 -8.04 -1.70
N ALA A 130 -1.47 -9.35 -1.53
CA ALA A 130 -2.02 -9.97 -0.32
C ALA A 130 -0.92 -10.58 0.54
N PHE A 131 -1.01 -10.34 1.86
CA PHE A 131 -0.09 -10.84 2.86
C PHE A 131 -0.84 -11.53 3.99
N LEU A 132 -0.35 -12.69 4.42
CA LEU A 132 -0.86 -13.40 5.60
C LEU A 132 -0.06 -13.01 6.84
N ALA A 133 -0.70 -13.21 8.00
CA ALA A 133 -0.06 -13.02 9.28
C ALA A 133 0.99 -14.12 9.53
N GLY A 134 2.23 -13.72 9.81
CA GLY A 134 3.27 -14.62 10.30
C GLY A 134 3.13 -14.93 11.79
N ALA A 135 4.13 -15.61 12.36
CA ALA A 135 4.12 -16.06 13.76
C ALA A 135 3.97 -14.92 14.79
N GLY A 136 4.42 -13.71 14.46
CA GLY A 136 4.24 -12.51 15.29
C GLY A 136 2.92 -11.75 15.08
N GLY A 137 1.98 -12.30 14.32
CA GLY A 137 0.70 -11.66 13.96
C GLY A 137 0.83 -10.53 12.93
N ARG A 138 2.06 -10.13 12.60
CA ARG A 138 2.36 -9.16 11.55
C ARG A 138 2.04 -9.75 10.18
N PHE A 139 1.37 -8.98 9.33
CA PHE A 139 0.99 -9.40 7.99
C PHE A 139 2.14 -9.24 7.02
N ASP A 140 3.18 -10.07 7.11
CA ASP A 140 4.43 -9.95 6.35
C ASP A 140 4.74 -11.14 5.44
N GLN A 141 3.85 -12.14 5.38
CA GLN A 141 4.02 -13.31 4.52
C GLN A 141 3.27 -13.13 3.19
N PRO A 142 3.95 -12.76 2.08
CA PRO A 142 3.27 -12.62 0.80
C PRO A 142 2.79 -13.98 0.29
N LEU A 143 1.71 -13.97 -0.51
CA LEU A 143 1.41 -15.12 -1.36
C LEU A 143 2.57 -15.39 -2.32
N ALA A 144 2.94 -16.66 -2.49
CA ALA A 144 4.01 -17.04 -3.41
C ALA A 144 3.44 -17.15 -4.83
N PHE A 145 4.00 -16.39 -5.78
CA PHE A 145 3.61 -16.44 -7.18
C PHE A 145 4.44 -17.48 -7.94
N HIS A 146 3.77 -18.30 -8.74
CA HIS A 146 4.34 -19.38 -9.53
C HIS A 146 4.20 -19.01 -11.01
N ALA A 147 5.30 -18.53 -11.60
CA ALA A 147 5.29 -17.94 -12.93
C ALA A 147 4.97 -18.93 -14.05
N ASP A 148 5.33 -20.20 -13.87
CA ASP A 148 5.07 -21.32 -14.78
C ASP A 148 3.59 -21.60 -14.98
N THR A 149 2.79 -21.45 -13.92
CA THR A 149 1.36 -21.76 -13.88
C THR A 149 0.49 -20.51 -13.74
N HIS A 150 1.11 -19.34 -13.62
CA HIS A 150 0.44 -18.06 -13.39
C HIS A 150 -0.52 -18.12 -12.19
N SER A 151 -0.08 -18.77 -11.11
CA SER A 151 -0.90 -19.07 -9.93
C SER A 151 -0.23 -18.62 -8.65
N TRP A 152 -1.00 -18.57 -7.57
CA TRP A 152 -0.49 -18.24 -6.24
C TRP A 152 -0.66 -19.43 -5.29
N SER A 153 0.26 -19.60 -4.36
CA SER A 153 0.10 -20.51 -3.22
C SER A 153 0.13 -19.74 -1.91
N LEU A 154 -0.42 -20.37 -0.87
CA LEU A 154 -0.25 -19.89 0.50
C LEU A 154 1.23 -20.07 0.90
N PRO A 155 1.81 -19.14 1.69
CA PRO A 155 3.22 -19.18 2.09
C PRO A 155 3.55 -20.37 3.00
N ASP A 156 2.59 -20.84 3.78
CA ASP A 156 2.71 -21.98 4.69
C ASP A 156 2.33 -23.33 4.06
N ASP A 157 1.77 -23.32 2.85
CA ASP A 157 1.45 -24.52 2.08
C ASP A 157 1.76 -24.33 0.58
N PRO A 158 3.05 -24.29 0.20
CA PRO A 158 3.46 -24.00 -1.18
C PRO A 158 3.16 -25.14 -2.17
N ALA A 159 2.88 -26.35 -1.67
CA ALA A 159 2.51 -27.51 -2.47
C ALA A 159 0.99 -27.72 -2.55
N GLY A 160 0.21 -27.01 -1.73
CA GLY A 160 -1.24 -27.13 -1.65
C GLY A 160 -2.00 -26.39 -2.74
N LEU A 161 -3.19 -25.89 -2.35
CA LEU A 161 -4.16 -25.29 -3.27
C LEU A 161 -3.55 -24.12 -4.06
N ARG A 162 -3.68 -24.19 -5.39
CA ARG A 162 -3.32 -23.10 -6.30
C ARG A 162 -4.48 -22.13 -6.47
N LEU A 163 -4.21 -20.88 -6.22
CA LEU A 163 -5.14 -19.78 -6.39
C LEU A 163 -4.92 -19.15 -7.76
N THR A 164 -6.02 -18.84 -8.45
CA THR A 164 -5.99 -18.13 -9.75
C THR A 164 -5.77 -16.63 -9.61
N GLY A 165 -5.62 -16.14 -8.38
CA GLY A 165 -5.45 -14.73 -8.05
C GLY A 165 -5.21 -14.55 -6.56
N ILE A 166 -5.04 -13.30 -6.13
CA ILE A 166 -4.84 -12.95 -4.72
C ILE A 166 -6.16 -12.73 -3.97
N GLY A 167 -7.31 -12.97 -4.59
CA GLY A 167 -8.64 -12.85 -3.96
C GLY A 167 -9.21 -11.44 -3.94
N ALA A 168 -8.48 -10.46 -4.45
CA ALA A 168 -8.98 -9.12 -4.69
C ALA A 168 -8.23 -8.43 -5.83
N GLU A 169 -8.86 -7.43 -6.43
CA GLU A 169 -8.33 -6.64 -7.52
C GLU A 169 -8.53 -5.15 -7.26
N LEU A 170 -7.51 -4.34 -7.57
CA LEU A 170 -7.58 -2.89 -7.49
C LEU A 170 -8.20 -2.34 -8.78
N LYS A 171 -9.49 -1.99 -8.73
CA LYS A 171 -10.26 -1.52 -9.90
C LYS A 171 -10.04 -0.05 -10.21
N ALA A 172 -9.90 0.76 -9.16
CA ALA A 172 -9.64 2.19 -9.29
C ALA A 172 -8.77 2.66 -8.14
N HIS A 173 -7.89 3.61 -8.42
CA HIS A 173 -7.05 4.26 -7.44
C HIS A 173 -6.74 5.68 -7.89
N ASN A 174 -6.70 6.61 -6.94
CA ASN A 174 -6.22 7.97 -7.15
C ASN A 174 -5.64 8.49 -5.83
N MET A 175 -4.58 9.27 -5.92
CA MET A 175 -4.00 10.05 -4.83
C MET A 175 -3.77 11.47 -5.32
N GLU A 176 -4.37 12.44 -4.64
CA GLU A 176 -4.28 13.86 -5.00
C GLU A 176 -4.10 14.73 -3.75
N GLY A 177 -3.88 16.02 -3.98
CA GLY A 177 -3.55 16.98 -2.93
C GLY A 177 -2.06 16.99 -2.59
N SER A 178 -1.72 17.67 -1.49
CA SER A 178 -0.33 17.90 -1.05
C SER A 178 -0.23 17.92 0.48
N ALA A 179 0.99 18.07 1.01
CA ALA A 179 1.20 18.22 2.45
C ALA A 179 0.49 19.45 3.04
N GLU A 180 0.32 20.51 2.24
CA GLU A 180 -0.32 21.76 2.66
C GLU A 180 -1.84 21.71 2.62
N THR A 181 -2.39 21.00 1.62
CA THR A 181 -3.84 20.92 1.36
C THR A 181 -4.48 19.67 1.95
N GLY A 182 -3.66 18.73 2.44
CA GLY A 182 -4.08 17.38 2.79
C GLY A 182 -4.16 16.49 1.55
N ARG A 183 -4.02 15.18 1.77
CA ARG A 183 -4.15 14.16 0.73
C ARG A 183 -5.56 13.64 0.67
N THR A 184 -6.04 13.43 -0.54
CA THR A 184 -7.26 12.68 -0.79
C THR A 184 -6.89 11.41 -1.52
N ILE A 185 -7.32 10.27 -0.99
CA ILE A 185 -7.08 8.95 -1.59
C ILE A 185 -8.44 8.31 -1.88
N THR A 186 -8.63 7.88 -3.11
CA THR A 186 -9.83 7.12 -3.51
C THR A 186 -9.42 5.76 -4.02
N LEU A 187 -9.99 4.69 -3.46
CA LEU A 187 -9.73 3.31 -3.85
C LEU A 187 -11.04 2.58 -4.15
N THR A 188 -11.02 1.72 -5.17
CA THR A 188 -12.04 0.68 -5.34
C THR A 188 -11.36 -0.68 -5.43
N ILE A 189 -11.71 -1.58 -4.50
CA ILE A 189 -11.23 -2.95 -4.49
C ILE A 189 -12.41 -3.88 -4.78
N ALA A 190 -12.25 -4.76 -5.78
CA ALA A 190 -13.18 -5.85 -6.05
C ALA A 190 -12.70 -7.12 -5.35
N LYS A 191 -13.49 -7.69 -4.44
CA LYS A 191 -13.22 -8.99 -3.84
C LYS A 191 -13.60 -10.09 -4.84
N GLN A 192 -12.66 -10.99 -5.10
CA GLN A 192 -12.86 -12.13 -5.99
C GLN A 192 -13.31 -13.35 -5.20
N SER A 193 -14.21 -14.14 -5.80
CA SER A 193 -14.61 -15.43 -5.25
C SER A 193 -13.64 -16.50 -5.75
N PHE A 194 -13.10 -17.31 -4.86
CA PHE A 194 -12.38 -18.51 -5.29
C PHE A 194 -13.39 -19.62 -5.57
N LYS A 195 -13.44 -20.08 -6.81
CA LYS A 195 -14.05 -21.36 -7.13
C LYS A 195 -13.01 -22.44 -6.82
N ARG A 196 -13.30 -23.31 -5.86
CA ARG A 196 -12.53 -24.55 -5.66
C ARG A 196 -12.65 -25.35 -6.96
N ARG A 197 -11.53 -25.65 -7.60
CA ARG A 197 -11.48 -26.61 -8.71
C ARG A 197 -11.23 -28.00 -8.16
#